data_AF-D5MFJ9-F1
#
_entry.id   AF-D5MFJ9-F1
#
_cell.length_a   1.000
_cell.length_b   1.000
_cell.length_c   1.000
_cell.angle_alpha   90.00
_cell.angle_beta   90.00
_cell.angle_gamma   90.00
#
_symmetry.space_group_name_H-M   'P 1'
#
loop_
_entity.id
_entity.type
_entity.pdbx_description
1 polymer ?
#
loop_
_entity_poly.entity_id
_entity_poly.type
_entity_poly.pdbx_seq_one_letter_code
_entity_poly.pdbx_strand_id
1 'polypeptide(L)'
;MPVTRREVRRQTQGVRLVERHVFGYRMVIAGAVLTSGLLLFSIVNVWSDQPPPESGHHHHPTVTPPQQTVQQKDPAPQQPRLVTPPRWRFAVPAGNHHAGRQVFIDFECFKCHEVSGEDFPAPKAEQGDVGSALSGMGAMHPAEYFVETIIDPNASAAWRITHHKAEHKGYLGPDGKTKMPSYNDSMTVQQLIDLVAYLKSLTEGGHRH
;
A
#
# COMPACT_ATOMS: atom_id res chain seq x y z
N MET A 1 52.70 17.55 8.20
CA MET A 1 52.46 18.01 9.59
C MET A 1 51.82 16.87 10.37
N PRO A 2 52.36 16.40 11.50
CA PRO A 2 51.76 15.28 12.23
C PRO A 2 50.71 15.79 13.23
N VAL A 3 49.48 15.29 13.11
CA VAL A 3 48.40 15.51 14.07
C VAL A 3 48.76 14.81 15.38
N THR A 4 48.73 15.55 16.49
CA THR A 4 49.21 15.05 17.78
C THR A 4 48.20 14.12 18.45
N ARG A 5 48.71 13.12 19.18
CA ARG A 5 47.95 12.08 19.90
C ARG A 5 46.93 12.63 20.93
N ARG A 6 46.96 13.93 21.23
CA ARG A 6 46.04 14.61 22.15
C ARG A 6 44.70 14.98 21.51
N GLU A 7 44.65 15.28 20.21
CA GLU A 7 43.41 15.61 19.49
C GLU A 7 42.45 14.42 19.47
N VAL A 8 42.97 13.23 19.14
CA VAL A 8 42.19 11.98 18.99
C VAL A 8 41.50 11.58 20.31
N ARG A 9 42.14 11.84 21.46
CA ARG A 9 41.58 11.53 22.79
C ARG A 9 40.44 12.47 23.19
N ARG A 10 40.45 13.72 22.71
CA ARG A 10 39.39 14.71 22.99
C ARG A 10 38.13 14.41 22.19
N GLN A 11 38.29 13.99 20.94
CA GLN A 11 37.18 13.68 20.04
C GLN A 11 36.42 12.40 20.47
N THR A 12 37.15 11.38 20.94
CA THR A 12 36.55 10.12 21.45
C THR A 12 35.81 10.30 22.78
N GLN A 13 36.19 11.27 23.61
CA GLN A 13 35.45 11.61 24.84
C GLN A 13 34.15 12.37 24.57
N GLY A 14 34.11 13.23 23.53
CA GLY A 14 32.89 13.92 23.11
C GLY A 14 31.80 12.99 22.59
N VAL A 15 32.17 11.97 21.81
CA VAL A 15 31.23 10.98 21.26
C VAL A 15 30.55 10.15 22.37
N ARG A 16 31.32 9.71 23.38
CA ARG A 16 30.77 8.92 24.50
C ARG A 16 29.82 9.70 25.40
N LEU A 17 29.93 11.03 25.47
CA LEU A 17 29.04 11.87 26.28
C LEU A 17 27.69 12.10 25.58
N VAL A 18 27.69 12.23 24.25
CA VAL A 18 26.48 12.40 23.42
C VAL A 18 25.64 11.11 23.40
N GLU A 19 26.26 9.94 23.26
CA GLU A 19 25.53 8.65 23.30
C GLU A 19 24.77 8.42 24.61
N ARG A 20 25.36 8.81 25.75
CA ARG A 20 24.71 8.68 27.07
C ARG A 20 23.48 9.58 27.22
N HIS A 21 23.48 10.76 26.59
CA HIS A 21 22.35 11.69 26.63
C HIS A 21 21.18 11.23 25.73
N VAL A 22 21.47 10.64 24.56
CA VAL A 22 20.44 10.13 23.65
C VAL A 22 19.78 8.85 24.20
N PHE A 23 20.54 8.01 24.91
CA PHE A 23 19.99 6.79 25.51
C PHE A 23 19.06 7.07 26.70
N GLY A 24 19.37 8.10 27.52
CA GLY A 24 18.50 8.52 28.63
C GLY A 24 17.17 9.13 28.18
N TYR A 25 17.13 9.80 27.03
CA TYR A 25 15.92 10.47 26.54
C TYR A 25 14.90 9.51 25.90
N ARG A 26 15.34 8.38 25.34
CA ARG A 26 14.45 7.37 24.74
C ARG A 26 13.76 6.47 25.76
N MET A 27 14.26 6.41 27.01
CA MET A 27 13.71 5.53 28.05
C MET A 27 12.57 6.17 28.85
N VAL A 28 12.39 7.50 28.78
CA VAL A 28 11.30 8.21 29.48
C VAL A 28 10.01 8.27 28.65
N ILE A 29 10.10 8.20 27.32
CA ILE A 29 8.92 8.30 26.43
C ILE A 29 8.15 6.98 26.30
N ALA A 30 8.78 5.83 26.61
CA ALA A 30 8.14 4.51 26.54
C ALA A 30 7.26 4.15 27.75
N GLY A 31 7.27 4.94 28.83
CA GLY A 31 6.58 4.62 30.08
C GLY A 31 5.18 5.23 30.27
N ALA A 32 4.73 6.14 29.40
CA ALA A 32 3.54 6.97 29.66
C ALA A 32 2.31 6.69 28.76
N VAL A 33 2.36 5.72 27.84
CA VAL A 33 1.25 5.45 26.89
C VAL A 33 0.52 4.12 27.16
N LEU A 34 0.98 3.32 28.13
CA LEU A 34 0.48 1.96 28.37
C LEU A 34 -0.54 1.80 29.52
N THR A 35 -1.18 2.87 30.01
CA THR A 35 -2.15 2.76 31.14
C THR A 35 -3.45 3.56 31.02
N SER A 36 -3.88 4.02 29.83
CA SER A 36 -5.10 4.87 29.73
C SER A 36 -6.06 4.55 28.57
N GLY A 37 -6.03 3.34 28.02
CA GLY A 37 -6.88 2.94 26.88
C GLY A 37 -7.88 1.81 27.14
N LEU A 38 -8.30 1.57 28.40
CA LEU A 38 -9.11 0.40 28.77
C LEU A 38 -10.45 0.70 29.47
N LEU A 39 -10.93 1.94 29.41
CA LEU A 39 -12.28 2.29 29.89
C LEU A 39 -12.91 3.26 28.89
N LEU A 40 -14.17 3.00 28.51
CA LEU A 40 -15.08 3.77 27.62
C LEU A 40 -15.34 3.20 26.21
N PHE A 41 -15.62 1.88 26.10
CA PHE A 41 -16.29 1.32 24.91
C PHE A 41 -17.34 0.24 25.29
N SER A 42 -18.23 0.53 26.24
CA SER A 42 -19.33 -0.40 26.58
C SER A 42 -20.59 0.28 27.10
N ILE A 43 -21.23 1.18 26.34
CA ILE A 43 -22.65 1.49 26.56
C ILE A 43 -23.25 2.12 25.30
N VAL A 44 -23.85 1.30 24.42
CA VAL A 44 -25.19 1.47 23.83
C VAL A 44 -25.46 0.17 23.04
N ASN A 45 -26.17 -0.79 23.64
CA ASN A 45 -26.98 -1.81 22.95
C ASN A 45 -27.56 -2.80 23.96
N VAL A 46 -28.56 -2.41 24.75
CA VAL A 46 -29.55 -3.37 25.31
C VAL A 46 -30.83 -2.60 25.65
N TRP A 47 -31.81 -2.64 24.75
CA TRP A 47 -33.22 -2.26 24.95
C TRP A 47 -33.97 -3.26 24.06
N SER A 48 -34.88 -4.13 24.49
CA SER A 48 -35.45 -4.49 25.78
C SER A 48 -36.01 -5.90 25.57
N ASP A 49 -35.71 -6.85 26.46
CA ASP A 49 -36.50 -8.07 26.60
C ASP A 49 -37.51 -7.86 27.73
N GLN A 50 -38.79 -8.05 27.44
CA GLN A 50 -39.85 -8.13 28.45
C GLN A 50 -40.61 -9.46 28.28
N PRO A 51 -40.94 -10.16 29.38
CA PRO A 51 -41.26 -11.60 29.38
C PRO A 51 -42.69 -11.92 28.90
N PRO A 52 -42.97 -13.20 28.59
CA PRO A 52 -44.27 -13.58 28.04
C PRO A 52 -45.35 -13.65 29.13
N PRO A 53 -46.61 -13.30 28.83
CA PRO A 53 -47.74 -13.69 29.68
C PRO A 53 -48.27 -15.09 29.32
N GLU A 54 -48.72 -15.77 30.38
CA GLU A 54 -49.25 -17.13 30.46
C GLU A 54 -50.42 -17.48 29.53
N SER A 55 -50.59 -18.79 29.36
CA SER A 55 -51.65 -19.46 28.60
C SER A 55 -53.05 -19.19 29.14
N GLY A 56 -53.90 -18.60 28.29
CA GLY A 56 -55.36 -18.66 28.39
C GLY A 56 -55.94 -19.30 27.12
N HIS A 57 -56.53 -20.48 27.25
CA HIS A 57 -57.26 -21.12 26.16
C HIS A 57 -58.68 -20.55 26.08
N HIS A 58 -58.91 -19.64 25.13
CA HIS A 58 -60.25 -19.20 24.76
C HIS A 58 -60.47 -19.42 23.26
N HIS A 59 -61.47 -20.24 22.93
CA HIS A 59 -61.93 -20.46 21.56
C HIS A 59 -62.71 -19.22 21.10
N HIS A 60 -62.18 -18.50 20.11
CA HIS A 60 -62.91 -17.46 19.39
C HIS A 60 -63.52 -18.05 18.10
N PRO A 61 -64.78 -17.73 17.77
CA PRO A 61 -65.38 -18.09 16.49
C PRO A 61 -64.67 -17.39 15.34
N THR A 62 -64.46 -18.11 14.24
CA THR A 62 -63.80 -17.61 13.02
C THR A 62 -64.65 -16.51 12.39
N VAL A 63 -64.34 -15.25 12.69
CA VAL A 63 -64.84 -14.11 11.94
C VAL A 63 -63.98 -13.98 10.69
N THR A 64 -64.59 -14.18 9.52
CA THR A 64 -63.96 -13.94 8.22
C THR A 64 -63.45 -12.49 8.17
N PRO A 65 -62.16 -12.22 7.89
CA PRO A 65 -61.67 -10.85 7.73
C PRO A 65 -62.34 -10.21 6.52
N PRO A 66 -62.77 -8.94 6.59
CA PRO A 66 -63.15 -8.20 5.38
C PRO A 66 -61.93 -8.14 4.44
N GLN A 67 -62.16 -8.33 3.14
CA GLN A 67 -61.12 -8.25 2.12
C GLN A 67 -60.40 -6.90 2.26
N GLN A 68 -59.13 -6.94 2.70
CA GLN A 68 -58.25 -5.79 2.62
C GLN A 68 -58.09 -5.46 1.15
N THR A 69 -58.64 -4.32 0.73
CA THR A 69 -58.25 -3.67 -0.51
C THR A 69 -56.77 -3.38 -0.37
N VAL A 70 -55.94 -4.22 -0.99
CA VAL A 70 -54.52 -3.94 -1.16
C VAL A 70 -54.46 -2.72 -2.06
N GLN A 71 -54.40 -1.54 -1.45
CA GLN A 71 -53.89 -0.36 -2.13
C GLN A 71 -52.47 -0.72 -2.54
N GLN A 72 -52.31 -1.13 -3.80
CA GLN A 72 -51.01 -1.17 -4.45
C GLN A 72 -50.48 0.26 -4.39
N LYS A 73 -49.66 0.54 -3.39
CA LYS A 73 -48.80 1.71 -3.38
C LYS A 73 -47.91 1.56 -4.60
N ASP A 74 -48.12 2.42 -5.59
CA ASP A 74 -47.28 2.46 -6.78
C ASP A 74 -45.82 2.42 -6.35
N PRO A 75 -44.97 1.58 -6.98
CA PRO A 75 -43.55 1.55 -6.67
C PRO A 75 -43.01 2.97 -6.83
N ALA A 76 -42.39 3.51 -5.77
CA ALA A 76 -41.71 4.78 -5.84
C ALA A 76 -40.73 4.76 -7.04
N PRO A 77 -40.61 5.86 -7.81
CA PRO A 77 -39.72 5.90 -8.96
C PRO A 77 -38.31 5.48 -8.54
N GLN A 78 -37.83 4.36 -9.10
CA GLN A 78 -36.47 3.91 -8.86
C GLN A 78 -35.53 4.96 -9.43
N GLN A 79 -34.65 5.51 -8.59
CA GLN A 79 -33.64 6.46 -9.05
C GLN A 79 -32.83 5.81 -10.18
N PRO A 80 -32.46 6.58 -11.22
CA PRO A 80 -31.66 6.06 -12.31
C PRO A 80 -30.38 5.40 -11.76
N ARG A 81 -30.22 4.08 -11.98
CA ARG A 81 -28.98 3.38 -11.62
C ARG A 81 -27.90 3.77 -12.62
N LEU A 82 -26.75 4.20 -12.12
CA LEU A 82 -25.54 4.32 -12.92
C LEU A 82 -25.11 2.91 -13.37
N VAL A 83 -24.93 2.72 -14.68
CA VAL A 83 -24.54 1.44 -15.28
C VAL A 83 -23.10 1.56 -15.78
N THR A 84 -22.27 0.56 -15.46
CA THR A 84 -20.91 0.45 -16.01
C THR A 84 -20.96 0.07 -17.50
N PRO A 85 -20.20 0.74 -18.39
CA PRO A 85 -20.20 0.41 -19.81
C PRO A 85 -19.78 -1.06 -20.07
N PRO A 86 -20.37 -1.74 -21.07
CA PRO A 86 -19.90 -3.06 -21.50
C PRO A 86 -18.42 -3.02 -21.89
N ARG A 87 -17.64 -4.02 -21.43
CA ARG A 87 -16.18 -4.11 -21.63
C ARG A 87 -15.38 -2.95 -21.03
N TRP A 88 -15.92 -2.23 -20.04
CA TRP A 88 -15.16 -1.25 -19.29
C TRP A 88 -13.92 -1.90 -18.67
N ARG A 89 -12.81 -1.17 -18.75
CA ARG A 89 -11.56 -1.48 -18.07
C ARG A 89 -10.97 -0.17 -17.57
N PHE A 90 -10.30 -0.23 -16.43
CA PHE A 90 -9.46 0.88 -15.98
C PHE A 90 -8.40 1.18 -17.05
N ALA A 91 -8.21 2.45 -17.33
CA ALA A 91 -7.16 2.95 -18.21
C ALA A 91 -6.38 4.01 -17.44
N VAL A 92 -5.06 3.87 -17.40
CA VAL A 92 -4.20 4.88 -16.78
C VAL A 92 -4.22 6.15 -17.66
N PRO A 93 -4.51 7.34 -17.11
CA PRO A 93 -4.40 8.58 -17.86
C PRO A 93 -2.99 8.79 -18.43
N ALA A 94 -2.89 9.58 -19.51
CA ALA A 94 -1.58 9.98 -20.02
C ALA A 94 -0.86 10.87 -18.98
N GLY A 95 0.38 10.53 -18.67
CA GLY A 95 1.27 11.31 -17.81
C GLY A 95 2.42 11.97 -18.58
N ASN A 96 3.20 12.79 -17.89
CA ASN A 96 4.42 13.39 -18.40
C ASN A 96 5.64 12.54 -18.01
N HIS A 97 6.25 11.88 -18.99
CA HIS A 97 7.40 11.01 -18.75
C HIS A 97 8.65 11.74 -18.21
N HIS A 98 8.84 13.03 -18.51
CA HIS A 98 9.94 13.81 -17.92
C HIS A 98 9.70 14.07 -16.43
N ALA A 99 8.46 14.41 -16.04
CA ALA A 99 8.09 14.52 -14.64
C ALA A 99 8.18 13.15 -13.95
N GLY A 100 7.79 12.08 -14.63
CA GLY A 100 7.91 10.71 -14.13
C GLY A 100 9.34 10.28 -13.85
N ARG A 101 10.28 10.67 -14.71
CA ARG A 101 11.71 10.46 -14.47
C ARG A 101 12.16 11.17 -13.19
N GLN A 102 11.65 12.37 -12.93
CA GLN A 102 11.91 13.08 -11.66
C GLN A 102 11.31 12.33 -10.47
N VAL A 103 10.09 11.80 -10.58
CA VAL A 103 9.48 10.95 -9.54
C VAL A 103 10.35 9.71 -9.27
N PHE A 104 10.88 9.07 -10.31
CA PHE A 104 11.79 7.92 -10.17
C PHE A 104 13.05 8.26 -9.34
N ILE A 105 13.55 9.49 -9.46
CA ILE A 105 14.68 10.01 -8.69
C ILE A 105 14.25 10.34 -7.26
N ASP A 106 13.17 11.09 -7.10
CA ASP A 106 12.71 11.60 -5.80
C ASP A 106 12.33 10.47 -4.83
N PHE A 107 11.74 9.39 -5.36
CA PHE A 107 11.43 8.18 -4.61
C PHE A 107 12.57 7.14 -4.65
N GLU A 108 13.72 7.53 -5.18
CA GLU A 108 14.96 6.74 -5.19
C GLU A 108 14.79 5.32 -5.76
N CYS A 109 13.91 5.16 -6.76
CA CYS A 109 13.63 3.88 -7.39
C CYS A 109 14.91 3.25 -8.00
N PHE A 110 15.86 4.10 -8.43
CA PHE A 110 17.16 3.71 -8.96
C PHE A 110 18.04 2.95 -7.96
N LYS A 111 17.77 3.04 -6.64
CA LYS A 111 18.54 2.27 -5.64
C LYS A 111 18.35 0.77 -5.79
N CYS A 112 17.22 0.34 -6.35
CA CYS A 112 16.90 -1.06 -6.56
C CYS A 112 16.79 -1.43 -8.03
N HIS A 113 16.36 -0.51 -8.90
CA HIS A 113 16.08 -0.78 -10.30
C HIS A 113 17.10 -0.13 -11.23
N GLU A 114 17.75 -0.94 -12.05
CA GLU A 114 18.59 -0.45 -13.15
C GLU A 114 17.74 -0.02 -14.35
N VAL A 115 18.14 1.07 -15.00
CA VAL A 115 17.61 1.54 -16.28
C VAL A 115 18.78 1.81 -17.22
N SER A 116 18.87 1.06 -18.31
CA SER A 116 19.94 1.18 -19.30
C SER A 116 19.82 2.50 -20.06
N GLY A 117 20.94 3.19 -20.25
CA GLY A 117 20.98 4.49 -20.93
C GLY A 117 20.66 5.68 -20.03
N GLU A 118 20.41 5.44 -18.74
CA GLU A 118 20.22 6.48 -17.73
C GLU A 118 21.45 6.62 -16.82
N ASP A 119 21.77 7.86 -16.44
CA ASP A 119 22.95 8.17 -15.62
C ASP A 119 22.67 8.10 -14.11
N PHE A 120 21.85 7.15 -13.66
CA PHE A 120 21.59 6.95 -12.24
C PHE A 120 22.75 6.20 -11.56
N PRO A 121 23.02 6.47 -10.26
CA PRO A 121 23.92 5.63 -9.49
C PRO A 121 23.42 4.19 -9.52
N ALA A 122 24.27 3.24 -9.93
CA ALA A 122 23.90 1.83 -9.98
C ALA A 122 23.47 1.31 -8.59
N PRO A 123 22.47 0.40 -8.53
CA PRO A 123 22.15 -0.34 -7.32
C PRO A 123 23.41 -0.98 -6.73
N LYS A 124 23.67 -0.79 -5.44
CA LYS A 124 24.81 -1.46 -4.79
C LYS A 124 24.43 -2.92 -4.54
N ALA A 125 24.93 -3.82 -5.39
CA ALA A 125 24.67 -5.26 -5.31
C ALA A 125 24.94 -5.88 -3.92
N GLU A 126 25.88 -5.30 -3.16
CA GLU A 126 26.27 -5.72 -1.81
C GLU A 126 25.14 -5.59 -0.76
N GLN A 127 24.06 -4.88 -1.08
CA GLN A 127 22.91 -4.68 -0.20
C GLN A 127 21.81 -5.73 -0.42
N GLY A 128 21.92 -6.57 -1.47
CA GLY A 128 20.90 -7.55 -1.81
C GLY A 128 19.57 -6.92 -2.26
N ASP A 129 19.53 -5.61 -2.49
CA ASP A 129 18.32 -4.83 -2.81
C ASP A 129 18.12 -4.68 -4.33
N VAL A 130 18.42 -5.72 -5.09
CA VAL A 130 18.33 -5.64 -6.56
C VAL A 130 16.91 -6.01 -6.99
N GLY A 131 16.15 -5.00 -7.39
CA GLY A 131 14.93 -5.16 -8.18
C GLY A 131 15.28 -5.58 -9.60
N SER A 132 14.28 -6.04 -10.37
CA SER A 132 14.50 -6.36 -11.79
C SER A 132 14.93 -5.12 -12.57
N ALA A 133 15.79 -5.28 -13.57
CA ALA A 133 16.06 -4.20 -14.53
C ALA A 133 14.75 -3.75 -15.20
N LEU A 134 14.61 -2.43 -15.38
CA LEU A 134 13.42 -1.82 -15.96
C LEU A 134 13.59 -1.47 -17.45
N SER A 135 14.80 -1.61 -17.99
CA SER A 135 15.07 -1.47 -19.43
C SER A 135 14.15 -2.37 -20.26
N GLY A 136 13.45 -1.80 -21.24
CA GLY A 136 12.55 -2.52 -22.14
C GLY A 136 11.19 -2.87 -21.53
N MET A 137 10.97 -2.69 -20.22
CA MET A 137 9.71 -3.04 -19.56
C MET A 137 8.50 -2.29 -20.15
N GLY A 138 8.71 -1.07 -20.65
CA GLY A 138 7.69 -0.27 -21.28
C GLY A 138 7.07 -0.95 -22.51
N ALA A 139 7.81 -1.79 -23.24
CA ALA A 139 7.26 -2.57 -24.35
C ALA A 139 6.58 -3.87 -23.89
N MET A 140 6.98 -4.42 -22.75
CA MET A 140 6.56 -5.75 -22.28
C MET A 140 5.25 -5.72 -21.47
N HIS A 141 4.96 -4.62 -20.77
CA HIS A 141 3.84 -4.56 -19.83
C HIS A 141 2.86 -3.42 -20.14
N PRO A 142 1.55 -3.61 -19.86
CA PRO A 142 0.56 -2.54 -19.94
C PRO A 142 0.77 -1.51 -18.80
N ALA A 143 0.23 -0.30 -18.94
CA ALA A 143 0.39 0.76 -17.93
C ALA A 143 -0.22 0.35 -16.58
N GLU A 144 -1.33 -0.37 -16.62
CA GLU A 144 -2.07 -0.86 -15.45
C GLU A 144 -1.24 -1.85 -14.62
N TYR A 145 -0.35 -2.62 -15.24
CA TYR A 145 0.57 -3.50 -14.53
C TYR A 145 1.56 -2.72 -13.67
N PHE A 146 2.09 -1.60 -14.19
CA PHE A 146 2.98 -0.72 -13.41
C PHE A 146 2.24 -0.06 -12.25
N VAL A 147 1.01 0.42 -12.48
CA VAL A 147 0.17 0.97 -11.40
C VAL A 147 -0.04 -0.04 -10.28
N GLU A 148 -0.45 -1.26 -10.63
CA GLU A 148 -0.70 -2.31 -9.63
C GLU A 148 0.58 -2.64 -8.84
N THR A 149 1.71 -2.85 -9.53
CA THR A 149 2.97 -3.24 -8.88
C THR A 149 3.65 -2.12 -8.09
N ILE A 150 3.26 -0.86 -8.27
CA ILE A 150 3.73 0.26 -7.43
C ILE A 150 2.82 0.43 -6.20
N ILE A 151 1.50 0.29 -6.37
CA ILE A 151 0.52 0.43 -5.27
C ILE A 151 0.52 -0.77 -4.33
N ASP A 152 0.63 -1.97 -4.89
CA ASP A 152 0.81 -3.24 -4.18
C ASP A 152 1.99 -4.02 -4.78
N PRO A 153 3.22 -3.75 -4.29
CA PRO A 153 4.41 -4.44 -4.76
C PRO A 153 4.36 -5.99 -4.63
N ASN A 154 3.46 -6.55 -3.82
CA ASN A 154 3.30 -7.99 -3.66
C ASN A 154 2.29 -8.61 -4.64
N ALA A 155 1.43 -7.84 -5.30
CA ALA A 155 0.31 -8.32 -6.11
C ALA A 155 0.72 -9.38 -7.14
N SER A 156 1.85 -9.19 -7.82
CA SER A 156 2.37 -10.13 -8.83
C SER A 156 3.46 -11.08 -8.33
N ALA A 157 3.96 -10.88 -7.10
CA ALA A 157 5.14 -11.59 -6.60
C ALA A 157 4.89 -13.09 -6.43
N ALA A 158 3.78 -13.48 -5.79
CA ALA A 158 3.45 -14.89 -5.58
C ALA A 158 3.31 -15.67 -6.89
N TRP A 159 2.66 -15.07 -7.90
CA TRP A 159 2.51 -15.68 -9.22
C TRP A 159 3.87 -15.84 -9.92
N ARG A 160 4.71 -14.80 -9.91
CA ARG A 160 6.06 -14.83 -10.50
C ARG A 160 6.95 -15.90 -9.86
N ILE A 161 6.98 -15.97 -8.53
CA ILE A 161 7.75 -16.96 -7.75
C ILE A 161 7.42 -18.41 -8.14
N THR A 162 6.14 -18.67 -8.47
CA THR A 162 5.63 -20.00 -8.78
C THR A 162 5.78 -20.36 -10.27
N HIS A 163 5.68 -19.38 -11.17
CA HIS A 163 5.63 -19.61 -12.62
C HIS A 163 6.95 -19.28 -13.35
N HIS A 164 7.85 -18.50 -12.75
CA HIS A 164 9.11 -18.06 -13.37
C HIS A 164 10.32 -18.56 -12.56
N LYS A 165 10.64 -19.85 -12.69
CA LYS A 165 11.75 -20.50 -11.95
C LYS A 165 13.14 -19.89 -12.21
N ALA A 166 13.33 -19.26 -13.37
CA ALA A 166 14.57 -18.59 -13.76
C ALA A 166 14.72 -17.17 -13.16
N GLU A 167 13.65 -16.62 -12.58
CA GLU A 167 13.69 -15.29 -11.98
C GLU A 167 14.54 -15.30 -10.71
N HIS A 168 15.52 -14.39 -10.66
CA HIS A 168 16.33 -14.21 -9.47
C HIS A 168 15.48 -13.61 -8.35
N LYS A 169 15.30 -14.35 -7.26
CA LYS A 169 14.44 -13.96 -6.11
C LYS A 169 15.12 -12.98 -5.14
N GLY A 170 16.18 -12.29 -5.56
CA GLY A 170 16.95 -11.36 -4.73
C GLY A 170 16.14 -10.18 -4.20
N TYR A 171 15.07 -9.80 -4.91
CA TYR A 171 14.13 -8.76 -4.50
C TYR A 171 13.19 -9.19 -3.37
N LEU A 172 13.18 -10.45 -2.92
CA LEU A 172 12.36 -10.92 -1.81
C LEU A 172 13.10 -10.84 -0.48
N GLY A 173 12.39 -10.40 0.56
CA GLY A 173 12.82 -10.45 1.96
C GLY A 173 12.68 -11.85 2.57
N PRO A 174 13.15 -12.04 3.81
CA PRO A 174 13.06 -13.32 4.53
C PRO A 174 11.63 -13.82 4.76
N ASP A 175 10.65 -12.91 4.74
CA ASP A 175 9.22 -13.20 4.86
C ASP A 175 8.56 -13.62 3.53
N GLY A 176 9.34 -13.68 2.45
CA GLY A 176 8.87 -14.03 1.11
C GLY A 176 8.11 -12.91 0.40
N LYS A 177 8.08 -11.70 0.96
CA LYS A 177 7.49 -10.50 0.33
C LYS A 177 8.57 -9.71 -0.41
N THR A 178 8.16 -8.85 -1.34
CA THR A 178 9.12 -7.95 -1.99
C THR A 178 9.70 -6.94 -1.01
N LYS A 179 10.97 -6.59 -1.22
CA LYS A 179 11.69 -5.52 -0.51
C LYS A 179 11.28 -4.12 -0.98
N MET A 180 10.59 -4.01 -2.12
CA MET A 180 10.06 -2.73 -2.60
C MET A 180 9.07 -2.17 -1.58
N PRO A 181 9.29 -0.94 -1.06
CA PRO A 181 8.40 -0.35 -0.07
C PRO A 181 7.06 0.06 -0.69
N SER A 182 6.06 0.28 0.16
CA SER A 182 4.81 0.93 -0.25
C SER A 182 5.02 2.44 -0.33
N TYR A 183 4.42 3.06 -1.35
CA TYR A 183 4.46 4.51 -1.55
C TYR A 183 3.10 5.19 -1.34
N ASN A 184 2.05 4.44 -0.98
CA ASN A 184 0.67 4.93 -0.98
C ASN A 184 0.43 6.17 -0.11
N ASP A 185 1.20 6.33 0.96
CA ASP A 185 1.06 7.46 1.90
C ASP A 185 1.92 8.67 1.54
N SER A 186 2.76 8.57 0.50
CA SER A 186 3.78 9.59 0.17
C SER A 186 3.79 10.01 -1.31
N MET A 187 3.35 9.14 -2.21
CA MET A 187 3.25 9.42 -3.63
C MET A 187 1.84 9.88 -3.98
N THR A 188 1.73 11.07 -4.55
CA THR A 188 0.44 11.56 -5.07
C THR A 188 0.02 10.76 -6.29
N VAL A 189 -1.29 10.75 -6.58
CA VAL A 189 -1.83 10.12 -7.79
C VAL A 189 -1.19 10.68 -9.06
N GLN A 190 -0.92 11.99 -9.11
CA GLN A 190 -0.26 12.61 -10.26
C GLN A 190 1.17 12.10 -10.45
N GLN A 191 1.95 12.00 -9.36
CA GLN A 191 3.29 11.44 -9.41
C GLN A 191 3.28 9.98 -9.88
N LEU A 192 2.31 9.17 -9.45
CA LEU A 192 2.15 7.80 -9.93
C LEU A 192 1.85 7.75 -11.43
N ILE A 193 0.93 8.60 -11.92
CA ILE A 193 0.60 8.68 -13.35
C ILE A 193 1.84 9.05 -14.18
N ASP A 194 2.60 10.06 -13.73
CA ASP A 194 3.80 10.51 -14.41
C ASP A 194 4.90 9.43 -14.37
N LEU A 195 5.11 8.79 -13.21
CA LEU A 195 6.05 7.67 -13.06
C LEU A 195 5.72 6.53 -14.01
N VAL A 196 4.45 6.15 -14.14
CA VAL A 196 4.00 5.12 -15.09
C VAL A 196 4.26 5.56 -16.53
N ALA A 197 4.05 6.83 -16.87
CA ALA A 197 4.40 7.36 -18.19
C ALA A 197 5.90 7.24 -18.49
N TYR A 198 6.76 7.48 -17.49
CA TYR A 198 8.21 7.25 -17.61
C TYR A 198 8.53 5.77 -17.83
N LEU A 199 8.02 4.85 -17.00
CA LEU A 199 8.25 3.41 -17.16
C LEU A 199 7.76 2.89 -18.51
N LYS A 200 6.64 3.42 -19.02
CA LYS A 200 6.12 3.10 -20.35
C LYS A 200 7.00 3.60 -21.49
N SER A 201 7.77 4.66 -21.28
CA SER A 201 8.73 5.16 -22.26
C SER A 201 10.00 4.31 -22.39
N LEU A 202 10.28 3.44 -21.40
CA LEU A 202 11.46 2.56 -21.39
C LEU A 202 11.26 1.34 -22.31
N THR A 203 11.35 1.55 -23.63
CA THR A 203 11.11 0.50 -24.64
C THR A 203 12.38 -0.18 -25.14
N GLU A 204 13.56 0.38 -24.86
CA GLU A 204 14.85 -0.15 -25.31
C GLU A 204 15.59 -0.94 -24.20
N GLY A 205 16.46 -1.87 -24.60
CA GLY A 205 17.36 -2.58 -23.67
C GLY A 205 16.79 -3.88 -23.05
N GLY A 206 15.59 -4.31 -23.44
CA GLY A 206 15.06 -5.62 -23.05
C GLY A 206 15.78 -6.76 -23.80
N HIS A 207 16.54 -7.58 -23.06
CA HIS A 207 17.32 -8.73 -23.52
C HIS A 207 18.57 -8.42 -24.36
N ARG A 208 19.71 -8.23 -23.69
CA ARG A 208 20.99 -8.73 -24.19
C ARG A 208 21.38 -9.93 -23.34
N HIS A 209 21.56 -11.07 -23.99
CA HIS A 209 21.81 -12.39 -23.41
C HIS A 209 23.08 -12.44 -22.57
#